data_AF-M7SWZ7-F1
#
_entry.id   AF-M7SWZ7-F1
#
_cell.length_a   1.000
_cell.length_b   1.000
_cell.length_c   1.000
_cell.angle_alpha   90.00
_cell.angle_beta   90.00
_cell.angle_gamma   90.00
#
_symmetry.space_group_name_H-M   'P 1'
#
loop_
_entity.id
_entity.type
_entity.pdbx_description
1 polymer ?
#
loop_
_entity_poly.entity_id
_entity_poly.type
_entity_poly.pdbx_seq_one_letter_code
_entity_poly.pdbx_strand_id
1 'polypeptide(L)'
;MASEYTIGQLLAMDESELVQHIANNQNARGMFDATNITDWDEVSEAQQTQLLQRLMSAGPLAKASQHIDFNQLVAKLNDINHEKMEASQGPASPPPQPERPPTPLSDPGIAREHQIRCYHELLSDGGRSPYPLEALDKIYESPADYVEILRPWLVTSQSPLNPDWWGVFSRPLERWREFRKRQLDNRGADTTDEDSLATYRDKMRRDFESTGDLDSLLAISDYDDTIERMWLHEQPRRELEKDRARGVYGGSFAIFNEVVCHRLRGHGFDEEFQFLEDLRQQDDRVTWIEYLEFEYRELDRRTKAVQRYQKQHDAARKELVRSGILRDGGTDEEESLRLEGPYHNEVETSAIAQYKRQKRKYQEVKADEGRQRAVIQWALGEVPAEHQKASFSSKLARNTRKRMR
;
A
#
# COMPACT_ATOMS: atom_id res chain seq x y z
N MET A 1 11.81 -28.14 -30.91
CA MET A 1 10.62 -29.03 -30.83
C MET A 1 10.31 -29.14 -29.35
N ALA A 2 9.41 -28.32 -28.82
CA ALA A 2 9.00 -28.42 -27.42
C ALA A 2 8.10 -29.66 -27.27
N SER A 3 8.36 -30.48 -26.27
CA SER A 3 7.54 -31.66 -26.02
C SER A 3 6.22 -31.22 -25.39
N GLU A 4 5.11 -31.51 -26.06
CA GLU A 4 3.74 -31.30 -25.55
C GLU A 4 3.36 -32.46 -24.63
N TYR A 5 2.69 -32.18 -23.53
CA TYR A 5 2.29 -33.18 -22.53
C TYR A 5 0.81 -33.01 -22.15
N THR A 6 0.18 -34.11 -21.73
CA THR A 6 -1.20 -34.07 -21.20
C THR A 6 -1.22 -34.22 -19.68
N ILE A 7 -2.26 -33.71 -19.01
CA ILE A 7 -2.47 -33.87 -17.56
C ILE A 7 -2.49 -35.36 -17.20
N GLY A 8 -3.09 -36.20 -18.04
CA GLY A 8 -3.09 -37.65 -17.85
C GLY A 8 -1.68 -38.26 -17.81
N GLN A 9 -0.76 -37.77 -18.64
CA GLN A 9 0.64 -38.21 -18.65
C GLN A 9 1.39 -37.74 -17.40
N LEU A 10 1.19 -36.49 -16.98
CA LEU A 10 1.83 -35.93 -15.78
C LEU A 10 1.33 -36.58 -14.48
N LEU A 11 0.05 -36.96 -14.44
CA LEU A 11 -0.53 -37.71 -13.31
C LEU A 11 -0.11 -39.18 -13.29
N ALA A 12 0.28 -39.76 -14.43
CA ALA A 12 0.75 -41.14 -14.50
C ALA A 12 2.24 -41.29 -14.13
N MET A 13 3.03 -40.20 -14.19
CA MET A 13 4.43 -40.21 -13.75
C MET A 13 4.55 -40.57 -12.27
N ASP A 14 5.60 -41.31 -11.93
CA ASP A 14 5.97 -41.49 -10.54
C ASP A 14 6.59 -40.20 -9.96
N GLU A 15 6.78 -40.16 -8.63
CA GLU A 15 7.28 -38.95 -7.96
C GLU A 15 8.71 -38.56 -8.40
N SER A 16 9.55 -39.54 -8.75
CA SER A 16 10.93 -39.29 -9.19
C SER A 16 10.99 -38.78 -10.63
N GLU A 17 10.16 -39.34 -11.50
CA GLU A 17 9.97 -38.91 -12.89
C GLU A 17 9.37 -37.49 -12.93
N LEU A 18 8.40 -37.20 -12.07
CA LEU A 18 7.78 -35.87 -11.97
C LEU A 18 8.78 -34.81 -11.48
N VAL A 19 9.61 -35.14 -10.48
CA VAL A 19 10.68 -34.25 -9.99
C VAL A 19 11.68 -33.94 -11.09
N GLN A 20 12.13 -34.95 -11.85
CA GLN A 20 13.06 -34.75 -12.96
C GLN A 20 12.42 -33.94 -14.10
N HIS A 21 11.14 -34.20 -14.37
CA HIS A 21 10.38 -33.48 -15.38
C HIS A 21 10.22 -31.99 -15.03
N ILE A 22 9.94 -31.68 -13.75
CA ILE A 22 9.88 -30.30 -13.25
C ILE A 22 11.25 -29.62 -13.36
N ALA A 23 12.35 -30.31 -13.07
CA ALA A 23 13.69 -29.75 -13.20
C ALA A 23 14.05 -29.40 -14.65
N ASN A 24 13.58 -30.20 -15.62
CA ASN A 24 13.88 -30.02 -17.04
C ASN A 24 12.98 -29.00 -17.74
N ASN A 25 11.79 -28.72 -17.21
CA ASN A 25 10.79 -27.81 -17.81
C ASN A 25 10.56 -26.57 -16.94
N GLN A 26 11.64 -25.89 -16.56
CA GLN A 26 11.57 -24.61 -15.85
C GLN A 26 11.66 -23.45 -16.85
N ASN A 27 10.84 -22.42 -16.65
CA ASN A 27 10.97 -21.16 -17.36
C ASN A 27 12.18 -20.36 -16.85
N ALA A 28 12.48 -19.23 -17.50
CA ALA A 28 13.59 -18.35 -17.13
C ALA A 28 13.51 -17.78 -15.69
N ARG A 29 12.39 -17.97 -14.98
CA ARG A 29 12.20 -17.59 -13.56
C ARG A 29 12.39 -18.79 -12.60
N GLY A 30 12.80 -19.95 -13.09
CA GLY A 30 12.98 -21.15 -12.27
C GLY A 30 11.65 -21.73 -11.75
N MET A 31 10.54 -21.46 -12.44
CA MET A 31 9.23 -22.05 -12.16
C MET A 31 8.85 -23.05 -13.25
N PHE A 32 8.10 -24.08 -12.89
CA PHE A 32 7.58 -25.05 -13.86
C PHE A 32 6.77 -24.35 -14.94
N ASP A 33 7.09 -24.63 -16.20
CA ASP A 33 6.44 -24.04 -17.36
C ASP A 33 5.25 -24.90 -17.80
N ALA A 34 4.04 -24.43 -17.46
CA ALA A 34 2.80 -25.15 -17.75
C ALA A 34 2.24 -24.87 -19.15
N THR A 35 2.89 -24.03 -19.97
CA THR A 35 2.37 -23.64 -21.30
C THR A 35 2.34 -24.79 -22.30
N ASN A 36 3.03 -25.90 -22.02
CA ASN A 36 3.08 -27.07 -22.90
C ASN A 36 2.06 -28.15 -22.52
N ILE A 37 1.12 -27.84 -21.60
CA ILE A 37 0.02 -28.75 -21.23
C ILE A 37 -1.18 -28.48 -22.16
N THR A 38 -1.44 -29.40 -23.08
CA THR A 38 -2.39 -29.15 -24.19
C THR A 38 -3.85 -29.41 -23.83
N ASP A 39 -4.12 -30.24 -22.83
CA ASP A 39 -5.47 -30.66 -22.42
C ASP A 39 -5.98 -29.91 -21.18
N TRP A 40 -5.29 -28.84 -20.73
CA TRP A 40 -5.58 -28.17 -19.46
C TRP A 40 -7.07 -27.81 -19.31
N ASP A 41 -7.68 -27.21 -20.34
CA ASP A 41 -9.07 -26.75 -20.32
C ASP A 41 -10.11 -27.85 -20.63
N GLU A 42 -9.67 -29.04 -21.04
CA GLU A 42 -10.55 -30.14 -21.47
C GLU A 42 -10.80 -31.20 -20.37
N VAL A 43 -9.97 -31.23 -19.32
CA VAL A 43 -10.07 -32.20 -18.22
C VAL A 43 -10.85 -31.67 -17.02
N SER A 44 -11.32 -32.58 -16.18
CA SER A 44 -12.11 -32.22 -14.99
C SER A 44 -11.30 -31.41 -13.97
N GLU A 45 -11.97 -30.50 -13.27
CA GLU A 45 -11.38 -29.66 -12.20
C GLU A 45 -10.71 -30.50 -11.09
N ALA A 46 -11.23 -31.72 -10.85
CA ALA A 46 -10.64 -32.67 -9.91
C ALA A 46 -9.24 -33.14 -10.35
N GLN A 47 -9.02 -33.37 -11.64
CA GLN A 47 -7.71 -33.79 -12.18
C GLN A 47 -6.73 -32.62 -12.22
N GLN A 48 -7.19 -31.41 -12.55
CA GLN A 48 -6.37 -30.20 -12.46
C GLN A 48 -5.88 -29.95 -11.03
N THR A 49 -6.78 -30.07 -10.04
CA THR A 49 -6.45 -29.89 -8.61
C THR A 49 -5.47 -30.96 -8.14
N GLN A 50 -5.65 -32.21 -8.56
CA GLN A 50 -4.75 -33.30 -8.21
C GLN A 50 -3.34 -33.08 -8.77
N LEU A 51 -3.23 -32.60 -10.02
CA LEU A 51 -1.93 -32.29 -10.62
C LEU A 51 -1.25 -31.13 -9.90
N LEU A 52 -1.98 -30.05 -9.58
CA LEU A 52 -1.45 -28.91 -8.83
C LEU A 52 -0.90 -29.35 -7.46
N GLN A 53 -1.61 -30.20 -6.73
CA GLN A 53 -1.12 -30.73 -5.44
C GLN A 53 0.17 -31.55 -5.60
N ARG A 54 0.28 -32.38 -6.65
CA ARG A 54 1.50 -33.14 -6.92
C ARG A 54 2.67 -32.23 -7.32
N LEU A 55 2.44 -31.22 -8.17
CA LEU A 55 3.46 -30.25 -8.56
C LEU A 55 3.94 -29.41 -7.37
N MET A 56 3.04 -28.99 -6.49
CA MET A 56 3.39 -28.26 -5.27
C MET A 56 4.24 -29.09 -4.30
N SER A 57 4.03 -30.42 -4.28
CA SER A 57 4.79 -31.35 -3.42
C SER A 57 6.16 -31.69 -4.03
N ALA A 58 6.23 -31.88 -5.35
CA ALA A 58 7.45 -32.25 -6.06
C ALA A 58 8.37 -31.05 -6.41
N GLY A 59 7.83 -29.84 -6.51
CA GLY A 59 8.57 -28.63 -6.87
C GLY A 59 9.76 -28.30 -5.95
N PRO A 60 9.62 -28.37 -4.61
CA PRO A 60 10.74 -28.18 -3.68
C PRO A 60 11.85 -29.23 -3.85
N LEU A 61 11.49 -30.49 -4.12
CA LEU A 61 12.43 -31.59 -4.32
C LEU A 61 13.24 -31.41 -5.62
N ALA A 62 12.60 -30.92 -6.69
CA ALA A 62 13.26 -30.59 -7.96
C ALA A 62 14.23 -29.40 -7.86
N LYS A 63 14.01 -28.49 -6.91
CA LYS A 63 14.95 -27.38 -6.63
C LYS A 63 16.12 -27.83 -5.77
N ALA A 64 15.91 -28.79 -4.86
CA ALA A 64 16.98 -29.33 -4.03
C ALA A 64 17.94 -30.26 -4.80
N SER A 65 17.49 -30.88 -5.89
CA SER A 65 18.32 -31.76 -6.74
C SER A 65 19.22 -31.02 -7.74
N GLN A 66 19.09 -29.70 -7.89
CA GLN A 66 20.01 -28.88 -8.69
C GLN A 66 21.36 -28.75 -7.98
N HIS A 67 22.21 -29.76 -8.14
CA HIS A 67 23.57 -29.76 -7.64
C HIS A 67 24.37 -28.65 -8.34
N ILE A 68 24.77 -27.61 -7.60
CA ILE A 68 25.71 -26.61 -8.11
C ILE A 68 27.05 -27.32 -8.32
N ASP A 69 27.47 -27.45 -9.58
CA ASP A 69 28.81 -27.95 -9.90
C ASP A 69 29.84 -26.86 -9.59
N PHE A 70 30.47 -27.00 -8.43
CA PHE A 70 31.52 -26.10 -7.96
C PHE A 70 32.67 -25.96 -8.94
N ASN A 71 32.96 -26.97 -9.77
CA ASN A 71 34.03 -26.88 -10.75
C ASN A 71 33.66 -25.94 -11.91
N GLN A 72 32.39 -25.91 -12.33
CA GLN A 72 31.92 -24.93 -13.31
C GLN A 72 31.89 -23.50 -12.77
N LEU A 73 31.57 -23.34 -11.49
CA LEU A 73 31.57 -22.02 -10.84
C LEU A 73 33.00 -21.46 -10.73
N VAL A 74 33.96 -22.31 -10.34
CA VAL A 74 35.37 -21.94 -10.25
C VAL A 74 35.97 -21.64 -11.63
N ALA A 75 35.60 -22.41 -12.66
CA ALA A 75 36.01 -22.13 -14.04
C ALA A 75 35.50 -20.75 -14.52
N LYS A 76 34.21 -20.44 -14.31
CA LYS A 76 33.62 -19.15 -14.69
C LYS A 76 34.21 -17.96 -13.94
N LEU A 77 34.57 -18.14 -12.67
CA LEU A 77 35.22 -17.08 -11.87
C LEU A 77 36.65 -16.80 -12.33
N ASN A 78 37.37 -17.84 -12.77
CA ASN A 78 38.72 -17.68 -13.31
C ASN A 78 38.73 -17.02 -14.69
N ASP A 79 37.73 -17.29 -15.54
CA ASP A 79 37.58 -16.63 -16.84
C ASP A 79 37.32 -15.11 -16.69
N ILE A 80 36.48 -14.70 -15.74
CA ILE A 80 36.19 -13.29 -15.45
C ILE A 80 37.45 -12.54 -14.95
N ASN A 81 38.35 -13.23 -14.25
CA ASN A 81 39.58 -12.64 -13.75
C ASN A 81 40.65 -12.48 -14.85
N HIS A 82 40.66 -13.38 -15.85
CA HIS A 82 41.53 -13.24 -17.01
C HIS A 82 41.09 -12.11 -17.95
N GLU A 83 39.78 -11.92 -18.15
CA GLU A 83 39.25 -10.81 -18.97
C GLU A 83 39.54 -9.42 -18.36
N LYS A 84 39.61 -9.33 -17.03
CA LYS A 84 39.82 -8.06 -16.31
C LYS A 84 41.28 -7.56 -16.35
N MET A 85 42.24 -8.43 -16.64
CA MET A 85 43.66 -8.04 -16.74
C MET A 85 44.10 -7.58 -18.14
N GLU A 86 43.38 -7.95 -19.21
CA GLU A 86 43.74 -7.54 -20.58
C GLU A 86 43.06 -6.24 -21.05
N ALA A 87 42.02 -5.74 -20.36
CA ALA A 87 41.26 -4.55 -20.79
C ALA A 87 41.77 -3.20 -20.23
N SER A 88 43.07 -3.06 -19.97
CA SER A 88 43.69 -1.79 -19.50
C SER A 88 44.45 -1.04 -20.60
N GLN A 89 43.88 -0.91 -21.81
CA GLN A 89 44.23 0.10 -22.80
C GLN A 89 42.95 0.49 -23.57
N GLY A 90 42.44 1.72 -23.40
CA GLY A 90 41.15 2.17 -23.96
C GLY A 90 41.20 2.58 -25.45
N PRO A 91 40.22 3.35 -25.99
CA PRO A 91 38.81 3.47 -25.63
C PRO A 91 37.90 2.97 -26.77
N ALA A 92 36.93 2.09 -26.50
CA ALA A 92 35.88 1.75 -27.46
C ALA A 92 34.62 1.24 -26.74
N SER A 93 33.47 1.68 -27.22
CA SER A 93 32.12 1.45 -26.69
C SER A 93 31.79 -0.03 -26.42
N PRO A 94 30.90 -0.33 -25.45
CA PRO A 94 30.40 -1.69 -25.26
C PRO A 94 29.43 -2.10 -26.40
N PRO A 95 29.40 -3.40 -26.76
CA PRO A 95 28.43 -3.94 -27.73
C PRO A 95 27.00 -3.96 -27.15
N PRO A 96 25.97 -3.92 -28.02
CA PRO A 96 24.58 -3.76 -27.60
C PRO A 96 24.10 -5.03 -26.88
N GLN A 97 23.70 -4.85 -25.61
CA GLN A 97 22.89 -5.84 -24.90
C GLN A 97 21.55 -5.98 -25.64
N PRO A 98 20.96 -7.20 -25.73
CA PRO A 98 19.57 -7.33 -26.16
C PRO A 98 18.70 -6.53 -25.19
N GLU A 99 18.12 -5.44 -25.69
CA GLU A 99 17.21 -4.61 -24.93
C GLU A 99 16.04 -5.48 -24.47
N ARG A 100 16.04 -5.80 -23.19
CA ARG A 100 14.82 -6.11 -22.47
C ARG A 100 13.91 -4.91 -22.74
N PRO A 101 12.69 -5.09 -23.29
CA PRO A 101 11.81 -3.96 -23.52
C PRO A 101 11.70 -3.21 -22.19
N PRO A 102 12.03 -1.91 -22.15
CA PRO A 102 11.74 -1.11 -20.98
C PRO A 102 10.26 -1.30 -20.68
N THR A 103 9.92 -1.63 -19.43
CA THR A 103 8.61 -1.22 -18.93
C THR A 103 8.49 0.25 -19.30
N PRO A 104 7.51 0.67 -20.12
CA PRO A 104 7.45 2.03 -20.60
C PRO A 104 7.51 2.92 -19.37
N LEU A 105 8.61 3.68 -19.22
CA LEU A 105 8.60 4.77 -18.27
C LEU A 105 7.43 5.63 -18.70
N SER A 106 6.46 5.78 -17.82
CA SER A 106 5.37 6.74 -17.94
C SER A 106 5.97 8.05 -18.44
N ASP A 107 5.34 8.67 -19.44
CA ASP A 107 5.75 10.00 -19.87
C ASP A 107 5.77 10.90 -18.61
N PRO A 108 6.93 11.46 -18.22
CA PRO A 108 7.06 12.27 -17.00
C PRO A 108 6.03 13.42 -16.94
N GLY A 109 5.50 13.84 -18.10
CA GLY A 109 4.42 14.84 -18.18
C GLY A 109 3.07 14.36 -17.62
N ILE A 110 2.70 13.08 -17.81
CA ILE A 110 1.37 12.55 -17.47
C ILE A 110 1.19 12.46 -15.94
N ALA A 111 2.19 11.91 -15.24
CA ALA A 111 2.15 11.79 -13.78
C ALA A 111 2.10 13.17 -13.11
N ARG A 112 2.89 14.12 -13.62
CA ARG A 112 2.89 15.51 -13.14
C ARG A 112 1.53 16.19 -13.38
N GLU A 113 0.94 16.05 -14.57
CA GLU A 113 -0.35 16.65 -14.88
C GLU A 113 -1.47 16.07 -14.00
N HIS A 114 -1.45 14.76 -13.74
CA HIS A 114 -2.38 14.14 -12.81
C HIS A 114 -2.29 14.75 -11.41
N GLN A 115 -1.08 14.97 -10.87
CA GLN A 115 -0.91 15.61 -9.57
C GLN A 115 -1.50 17.03 -9.55
N ILE A 116 -1.34 17.81 -10.62
CA ILE A 116 -1.95 19.15 -10.75
C ILE A 116 -3.47 19.07 -10.73
N ARG A 117 -4.07 18.10 -11.44
CA ARG A 117 -5.52 17.89 -11.40
C ARG A 117 -6.01 17.55 -9.98
N CYS A 118 -5.29 16.67 -9.27
CA CYS A 118 -5.62 16.33 -7.89
C CYS A 118 -5.55 17.52 -6.95
N TYR A 119 -4.57 18.41 -7.12
CA TYR A 119 -4.46 19.64 -6.34
C TYR A 119 -5.71 20.52 -6.50
N HIS A 120 -6.11 20.79 -7.74
CA HIS A 120 -7.30 21.62 -8.00
C HIS A 120 -8.59 20.96 -7.52
N GLU A 121 -8.72 19.65 -7.69
CA GLU A 121 -9.90 18.92 -7.22
C GLU A 121 -10.01 18.96 -5.70
N LEU A 122 -8.91 18.72 -4.98
CA LEU A 122 -8.85 18.78 -3.52
C LEU A 122 -9.32 20.15 -3.01
N LEU A 123 -8.83 21.24 -3.60
CA LEU A 123 -9.24 22.58 -3.21
C LEU A 123 -10.71 22.88 -3.57
N SER A 124 -11.17 22.39 -4.72
CA SER A 124 -12.56 22.60 -5.16
C SER A 124 -13.58 21.91 -4.25
N ASP A 125 -13.20 20.80 -3.63
CA ASP A 125 -14.02 20.04 -2.68
C ASP A 125 -13.86 20.53 -1.21
N GLY A 126 -13.23 21.69 -1.01
CA GLY A 126 -13.03 22.31 0.31
C GLY A 126 -11.91 21.70 1.15
N GLY A 127 -11.15 20.77 0.59
CA GLY A 127 -9.94 20.23 1.19
C GLY A 127 -8.78 21.22 1.13
N ARG A 128 -7.68 20.88 1.80
CA ARG A 128 -6.46 21.68 1.81
C ARG A 128 -5.27 20.84 1.43
N SER A 129 -4.42 21.40 0.58
CA SER A 129 -3.17 20.76 0.19
C SER A 129 -2.11 21.00 1.28
N PRO A 130 -1.36 19.97 1.70
CA PRO A 130 -0.22 20.14 2.59
C PRO A 130 0.94 20.94 1.98
N TYR A 131 0.97 21.05 0.65
CA TYR A 131 2.03 21.73 -0.10
C TYR A 131 1.46 22.70 -1.14
N PRO A 132 2.15 23.82 -1.40
CA PRO A 132 1.79 24.70 -2.51
C PRO A 132 2.06 24.02 -3.86
N LEU A 133 1.34 24.42 -4.91
CA LEU A 133 1.46 23.81 -6.24
C LEU A 133 2.88 23.96 -6.81
N GLU A 134 3.55 25.07 -6.49
CA GLU A 134 4.92 25.39 -6.92
C GLU A 134 5.97 24.46 -6.30
N ALA A 135 5.62 23.72 -5.23
CA ALA A 135 6.51 22.70 -4.69
C ALA A 135 6.65 21.50 -5.64
N LEU A 136 5.68 21.26 -6.52
CA LEU A 136 5.68 20.10 -7.41
C LEU A 136 6.90 20.08 -8.32
N ASP A 137 7.26 21.22 -8.91
CA ASP A 137 8.43 21.31 -9.79
C ASP A 137 9.72 20.96 -9.05
N LYS A 138 9.88 21.50 -7.84
CA LYS A 138 11.05 21.25 -7.00
C LYS A 138 11.13 19.79 -6.52
N ILE A 139 9.98 19.17 -6.26
CA ILE A 139 9.89 17.75 -5.88
C ILE A 139 10.37 16.86 -7.03
N TYR A 140 10.01 17.17 -8.27
CA TYR A 140 10.46 16.42 -9.45
C TYR A 140 11.93 16.69 -9.78
N GLU A 141 12.41 17.91 -9.57
CA GLU A 141 13.83 18.29 -9.76
C GLU A 141 14.76 17.64 -8.72
N SER A 142 14.33 17.55 -7.46
CA SER A 142 15.18 17.10 -6.34
C SER A 142 14.39 16.24 -5.36
N PRO A 143 13.91 15.05 -5.77
CA PRO A 143 13.04 14.22 -4.95
C PRO A 143 13.63 13.94 -3.56
N ALA A 144 14.91 13.58 -3.48
CA ALA A 144 15.58 13.20 -2.24
C ALA A 144 15.41 14.23 -1.10
N ASP A 145 15.35 15.52 -1.43
CA ASP A 145 15.23 16.61 -0.46
C ASP A 145 13.83 16.70 0.16
N TYR A 146 12.83 16.13 -0.50
CA TYR A 146 11.42 16.20 -0.10
C TYR A 146 10.88 14.92 0.53
N VAL A 147 11.66 13.82 0.55
CA VAL A 147 11.23 12.52 1.10
C VAL A 147 10.72 12.65 2.53
N GLU A 148 11.46 13.37 3.39
CA GLU A 148 11.12 13.53 4.80
C GLU A 148 9.87 14.37 5.00
N ILE A 149 9.69 15.39 4.15
CA ILE A 149 8.53 16.28 4.20
C ILE A 149 7.28 15.55 3.73
N LEU A 150 7.38 14.79 2.63
CA LEU A 150 6.28 14.00 2.04
C LEU A 150 5.96 12.73 2.84
N ARG A 151 6.87 12.32 3.73
CA ARG A 151 6.80 11.10 4.52
C ARG A 151 5.43 10.81 5.10
N PRO A 152 4.65 11.75 5.68
CA PRO A 152 3.33 11.47 6.25
C PRO A 152 2.35 10.85 5.25
N TRP A 153 2.52 11.15 3.97
CA TRP A 153 1.62 10.72 2.90
C TRP A 153 2.17 9.54 2.10
N LEU A 154 3.38 9.06 2.39
CA LEU A 154 3.99 7.90 1.70
C LEU A 154 3.39 6.56 2.18
N VAL A 155 3.29 5.57 1.28
CA VAL A 155 2.57 4.29 1.51
C VAL A 155 3.53 3.27 2.09
N THR A 156 4.82 3.38 1.77
CA THR A 156 5.89 2.54 2.31
C THR A 156 7.11 3.36 2.69
N SER A 157 7.81 2.94 3.74
CA SER A 157 9.13 3.44 4.13
C SER A 157 10.25 3.09 3.14
N GLN A 158 9.94 2.31 2.09
CA GLN A 158 10.85 1.83 1.05
C GLN A 158 10.37 2.21 -0.35
N SER A 159 9.54 3.25 -0.48
CA SER A 159 9.13 3.72 -1.81
C SER A 159 10.38 4.11 -2.60
N PRO A 160 10.54 3.66 -3.86
CA PRO A 160 11.64 4.09 -4.70
C PRO A 160 11.63 5.62 -4.81
N LEU A 161 12.80 6.21 -5.09
CA LEU A 161 13.00 7.65 -5.33
C LEU A 161 12.36 8.10 -6.67
N ASN A 162 11.23 7.51 -7.06
CA ASN A 162 10.46 7.95 -8.21
C ASN A 162 9.33 8.89 -7.73
N PRO A 163 9.39 10.20 -8.04
CA PRO A 163 8.38 11.18 -7.65
C PRO A 163 6.97 10.87 -8.19
N ASP A 164 6.85 10.12 -9.29
CA ASP A 164 5.55 9.72 -9.87
C ASP A 164 4.73 8.88 -8.88
N TRP A 165 5.42 8.11 -8.01
CA TRP A 165 4.80 7.16 -7.08
C TRP A 165 4.47 7.78 -5.73
N TRP A 166 4.90 9.02 -5.51
CA TRP A 166 4.80 9.67 -4.19
C TRP A 166 3.41 10.21 -3.91
N GLY A 167 2.64 10.50 -4.96
CA GLY A 167 1.25 10.95 -4.82
C GLY A 167 1.12 12.22 -4.00
N VAL A 168 1.94 13.24 -4.34
CA VAL A 168 2.06 14.52 -3.61
C VAL A 168 0.70 15.15 -3.29
N PHE A 169 -0.22 15.12 -4.25
CA PHE A 169 -1.58 15.66 -4.12
C PHE A 169 -2.67 14.59 -4.29
N SER A 170 -2.41 13.52 -5.04
CA SER A 170 -3.40 12.44 -5.21
C SER A 170 -3.75 11.75 -3.89
N ARG A 171 -2.78 11.57 -2.98
CA ARG A 171 -3.02 10.90 -1.70
C ARG A 171 -3.74 11.77 -0.66
N PRO A 172 -3.39 13.06 -0.48
CA PRO A 172 -4.25 13.97 0.27
C PRO A 172 -5.68 14.01 -0.27
N LEU A 173 -5.88 13.98 -1.59
CA LEU A 173 -7.21 13.92 -2.21
C LEU A 173 -7.95 12.61 -1.91
N GLU A 174 -7.30 11.46 -2.07
CA GLU A 174 -7.89 10.17 -1.67
C GLU A 174 -8.32 10.18 -0.21
N ARG A 175 -7.45 10.70 0.67
CA ARG A 175 -7.73 10.79 2.09
C ARG A 175 -8.90 11.72 2.41
N TRP A 176 -8.99 12.85 1.71
CA TRP A 176 -10.12 13.77 1.83
C TRP A 176 -11.43 13.11 1.37
N ARG A 177 -11.42 12.39 0.25
CA ARG A 177 -12.60 11.63 -0.22
C ARG A 177 -13.03 10.55 0.77
N GLU A 178 -12.10 9.82 1.39
CA GLU A 178 -12.42 8.87 2.47
C GLU A 178 -13.15 9.57 3.63
N PHE A 179 -12.70 10.77 4.00
CA PHE A 179 -13.37 11.59 5.00
C PHE A 179 -14.78 11.99 4.56
N ARG A 180 -14.94 12.55 3.35
CA ARG A 180 -16.25 13.00 2.83
C ARG A 180 -17.26 11.87 2.79
N LYS A 181 -16.84 10.69 2.34
CA LYS A 181 -17.66 9.49 2.36
C LYS A 181 -18.12 9.15 3.79
N ARG A 182 -17.20 9.13 4.76
CA ARG A 182 -17.57 8.85 6.16
C ARG A 182 -18.46 9.93 6.76
N GLN A 183 -18.25 11.19 6.38
CA GLN A 183 -19.07 12.30 6.81
C GLN A 183 -20.54 12.10 6.35
N LEU A 184 -20.74 11.58 5.14
CA LEU A 184 -22.06 11.18 4.63
C LEU A 184 -22.60 9.93 5.36
N ASP A 185 -21.79 8.89 5.54
CA ASP A 185 -22.17 7.66 6.25
C ASP A 185 -22.68 7.96 7.67
N ASN A 186 -22.01 8.88 8.39
CA ASN A 186 -22.37 9.28 9.76
C ASN A 186 -23.74 9.97 9.83
N ARG A 187 -24.26 10.48 8.70
CA ARG A 187 -25.57 11.14 8.57
C ARG A 187 -26.63 10.20 7.97
N GLY A 188 -26.29 8.94 7.73
CA GLY A 188 -27.22 7.98 7.14
C GLY A 188 -27.63 8.32 5.70
N ALA A 189 -26.83 9.13 5.01
CA ALA A 189 -27.03 9.37 3.59
C ALA A 189 -26.79 8.06 2.83
N ASP A 190 -27.68 7.73 1.89
CA ASP A 190 -27.53 6.56 1.05
C ASP A 190 -26.38 6.79 0.06
N THR A 191 -25.18 6.32 0.41
CA THR A 191 -23.99 6.42 -0.46
C THR A 191 -23.94 5.28 -1.49
N THR A 192 -25.04 4.57 -1.75
CA THR A 192 -25.08 3.41 -2.66
C THR A 192 -24.58 3.76 -4.07
N ASP A 193 -24.79 5.00 -4.54
CA ASP A 193 -24.29 5.46 -5.84
C ASP A 193 -22.76 5.69 -5.86
N GLU A 194 -22.18 6.19 -4.76
CA GLU A 194 -20.71 6.38 -4.62
C GLU A 194 -19.98 5.04 -4.43
N ASP A 195 -20.67 4.03 -3.91
CA ASP A 195 -20.21 2.64 -3.85
C ASP A 195 -20.76 1.80 -5.01
N SER A 196 -20.92 2.39 -6.18
CA SER A 196 -21.23 1.66 -7.40
C SER A 196 -19.97 1.16 -8.10
N LEU A 197 -20.11 0.08 -8.88
CA LEU A 197 -19.05 -0.41 -9.76
C LEU A 197 -18.62 0.67 -10.79
N ALA A 198 -19.53 1.58 -11.17
CA ALA A 198 -19.21 2.70 -12.04
C ALA A 198 -18.23 3.69 -11.38
N THR A 199 -18.49 4.09 -10.14
CA THR A 199 -17.58 4.97 -9.38
C THR A 199 -16.22 4.30 -9.16
N TYR A 200 -16.18 2.98 -8.95
CA TYR A 200 -14.93 2.24 -8.88
C TYR A 200 -14.18 2.19 -10.19
N ARG A 201 -14.87 1.93 -11.31
CA ARG A 201 -14.28 1.96 -12.65
C ARG A 201 -13.65 3.32 -12.92
N ASP A 202 -14.35 4.40 -12.60
CA ASP A 202 -13.82 5.76 -12.80
C ASP A 202 -12.67 6.08 -11.86
N LYS A 203 -12.65 5.53 -10.64
CA LYS A 203 -11.48 5.60 -9.76
C LYS A 203 -10.28 4.88 -10.39
N MET A 204 -10.44 3.60 -10.74
CA MET A 204 -9.36 2.78 -11.29
C MET A 204 -8.83 3.39 -12.59
N ARG A 205 -9.72 3.86 -13.47
CA ARG A 205 -9.34 4.58 -14.69
C ARG A 205 -8.43 5.76 -14.38
N ARG A 206 -8.81 6.63 -13.43
CA ARG A 206 -8.00 7.79 -13.02
C ARG A 206 -6.65 7.38 -12.41
N ASP A 207 -6.62 6.29 -11.65
CA ASP A 207 -5.39 5.76 -11.04
C ASP A 207 -4.43 5.25 -12.13
N PHE A 208 -4.92 4.53 -13.15
CA PHE A 208 -4.09 4.07 -14.26
C PHE A 208 -3.73 5.16 -15.27
N GLU A 209 -4.59 6.17 -15.45
CA GLU A 209 -4.23 7.41 -16.16
C GLU A 209 -3.07 8.12 -15.46
N SER A 210 -3.01 8.05 -14.13
CA SER A 210 -1.95 8.70 -13.34
C SER A 210 -0.59 8.04 -13.49
N THR A 211 -0.55 6.72 -13.67
CA THR A 211 0.69 5.96 -13.83
C THR A 211 1.11 5.84 -15.28
N GLY A 212 0.36 6.42 -16.23
CA GLY A 212 0.61 6.24 -17.67
C GLY A 212 0.38 4.80 -18.16
N ASP A 213 -0.20 3.95 -17.32
CA ASP A 213 -0.47 2.54 -17.64
C ASP A 213 -1.87 2.33 -18.22
N LEU A 214 -2.67 3.41 -18.40
CA LEU A 214 -4.03 3.30 -18.91
C LEU A 214 -4.08 2.57 -20.27
N ASP A 215 -3.18 2.89 -21.21
CA ASP A 215 -3.16 2.25 -22.52
C ASP A 215 -2.82 0.75 -22.40
N SER A 216 -1.90 0.40 -21.49
CA SER A 216 -1.53 -0.99 -21.21
C SER A 216 -2.68 -1.77 -20.57
N LEU A 217 -3.49 -1.10 -19.75
CA LEU A 217 -4.62 -1.67 -19.05
C LEU A 217 -5.85 -1.84 -19.95
N LEU A 218 -6.15 -0.83 -20.79
CA LEU A 218 -7.24 -0.88 -21.78
C LEU A 218 -6.94 -1.89 -22.90
N ALA A 219 -5.68 -2.22 -23.12
CA ALA A 219 -5.25 -3.27 -24.07
C ALA A 219 -5.46 -4.70 -23.52
N ILE A 220 -5.77 -4.88 -22.23
CA ILE A 220 -6.12 -6.19 -21.67
C ILE A 220 -7.53 -6.55 -22.14
N SER A 221 -7.68 -7.68 -22.83
CA SER A 221 -8.96 -8.13 -23.42
C SER A 221 -10.11 -8.27 -22.41
N ASP A 222 -9.77 -8.37 -21.12
CA ASP A 222 -10.68 -8.63 -20.01
C ASP A 222 -10.64 -7.48 -18.99
N TYR A 223 -10.42 -6.24 -19.44
CA TYR A 223 -10.35 -5.06 -18.58
C TYR A 223 -11.57 -4.94 -17.66
N ASP A 224 -12.78 -4.99 -18.22
CA ASP A 224 -14.01 -4.83 -17.45
C ASP A 224 -14.20 -5.95 -16.41
N ASP A 225 -13.89 -7.19 -16.78
CA ASP A 225 -13.95 -8.35 -15.88
C ASP A 225 -12.87 -8.30 -14.79
N THR A 226 -11.70 -7.72 -15.10
CA THR A 226 -10.62 -7.52 -14.13
C THR A 226 -11.00 -6.47 -13.09
N ILE A 227 -11.55 -5.32 -13.53
CA ILE A 227 -12.01 -4.27 -12.63
C ILE A 227 -13.19 -4.77 -11.78
N GLU A 228 -14.11 -5.55 -12.34
CA GLU A 228 -15.22 -6.13 -11.59
C GLU A 228 -14.75 -7.16 -10.53
N ARG A 229 -13.78 -8.02 -10.85
CA ARG A 229 -13.18 -8.94 -9.87
C ARG A 229 -12.47 -8.20 -8.74
N MET A 230 -11.71 -7.15 -9.06
CA MET A 230 -11.06 -6.30 -8.05
C MET A 230 -12.08 -5.63 -7.14
N TRP A 231 -13.15 -5.11 -7.74
CA TRP A 231 -14.29 -4.52 -7.02
C TRP A 231 -14.92 -5.52 -6.05
N LEU A 232 -15.30 -6.70 -6.53
CA LEU A 232 -15.92 -7.76 -5.72
C LEU A 232 -15.00 -8.24 -4.59
N HIS A 233 -13.69 -8.32 -4.83
CA HIS A 233 -12.72 -8.67 -3.79
C HIS A 233 -12.57 -7.57 -2.72
N GLU A 234 -12.72 -6.30 -3.09
CA GLU A 234 -12.69 -5.18 -2.15
C GLU A 234 -13.99 -5.00 -1.35
N GLN A 235 -15.14 -5.49 -1.85
CA GLN A 235 -16.45 -5.34 -1.21
C GLN A 235 -16.50 -5.85 0.25
N PRO A 236 -16.11 -7.10 0.56
CA PRO A 236 -16.12 -7.58 1.95
C PRO A 236 -15.22 -6.77 2.88
N ARG A 237 -14.10 -6.24 2.36
CA ARG A 237 -13.21 -5.35 3.11
C ARG A 237 -13.88 -4.00 3.39
N ARG A 238 -14.57 -3.43 2.39
CA ARG A 238 -15.30 -2.16 2.50
C ARG A 238 -16.51 -2.27 3.42
N GLU A 239 -17.27 -3.36 3.36
CA GLU A 239 -18.37 -3.64 4.30
C GLU A 239 -17.85 -3.77 5.74
N LEU A 240 -16.76 -4.51 5.94
CA LEU A 240 -16.10 -4.60 7.25
C LEU A 240 -15.58 -3.23 7.72
N GLU A 241 -15.10 -2.40 6.80
CA GLU A 241 -14.69 -1.02 7.08
C GLU A 241 -15.88 -0.12 7.39
N LYS A 242 -17.04 -0.28 6.72
CA LYS A 242 -18.31 0.40 7.02
C LYS A 242 -18.85 0.01 8.40
N ASP A 243 -18.85 -1.27 8.73
CA ASP A 243 -19.25 -1.77 10.05
C ASP A 243 -18.31 -1.30 11.15
N ARG A 244 -17.01 -1.22 10.86
CA ARG A 244 -16.02 -0.59 11.75
C ARG A 244 -16.10 0.94 11.74
N ALA A 245 -16.67 1.55 10.69
CA ALA A 245 -16.84 2.99 10.47
C ALA A 245 -18.05 3.55 11.22
N ARG A 246 -19.10 2.76 11.44
CA ARG A 246 -20.17 3.10 12.39
C ARG A 246 -19.58 3.12 13.80
N GLY A 247 -19.23 4.32 14.29
CA GLY A 247 -18.81 4.52 15.67
C GLY A 247 -19.88 4.06 16.67
N VAL A 248 -21.14 3.98 16.21
CA VAL A 248 -22.29 3.49 16.94
C VAL A 248 -23.18 2.71 15.95
N TYR A 249 -23.29 1.39 16.09
CA TYR A 249 -24.20 0.61 15.27
C TYR A 249 -25.65 0.99 15.61
N GLY A 250 -26.38 1.60 14.67
CA GLY A 250 -27.78 2.01 14.88
C GLY A 250 -27.99 3.17 15.85
N GLY A 251 -26.96 3.98 16.12
CA GLY A 251 -27.07 5.17 16.97
C GLY A 251 -27.62 6.39 16.24
N SER A 252 -28.31 7.28 16.96
CA SER A 252 -28.72 8.58 16.41
C SER A 252 -27.50 9.50 16.20
N PHE A 253 -27.65 10.53 15.37
CA PHE A 253 -26.64 11.58 15.14
C PHE A 253 -26.17 12.25 16.45
N ALA A 254 -27.01 12.28 17.49
CA ALA A 254 -26.64 12.76 18.82
C ALA A 254 -25.57 11.88 19.49
N ILE A 255 -25.69 10.55 19.38
CA ILE A 255 -24.68 9.63 19.96
C ILE A 255 -23.37 9.75 19.18
N PHE A 256 -23.44 9.92 17.86
CA PHE A 256 -22.24 10.21 17.05
C PHE A 256 -21.51 11.45 17.56
N ASN A 257 -22.22 12.57 17.76
CA ASN A 257 -21.63 13.79 18.33
C ASN A 257 -20.96 13.56 19.68
N GLU A 258 -21.61 12.81 20.58
CA GLU A 258 -21.05 12.51 21.91
C GLU A 258 -19.74 11.72 21.81
N VAL A 259 -19.71 10.67 20.97
CA VAL A 259 -18.52 9.83 20.74
C VAL A 259 -17.36 10.64 20.17
N VAL A 260 -17.64 11.50 19.18
CA VAL A 260 -16.61 12.37 18.59
C VAL A 260 -16.05 13.35 19.62
N CYS A 261 -16.92 14.06 20.34
CA CYS A 261 -16.51 14.99 21.38
C CYS A 261 -15.65 14.30 22.45
N HIS A 262 -16.03 13.09 22.86
CA HIS A 262 -15.23 12.31 23.80
C HIS A 262 -13.84 11.95 23.23
N ARG A 263 -13.76 11.52 21.97
CA ARG A 263 -12.48 11.18 21.32
C ARG A 263 -11.57 12.39 21.20
N LEU A 264 -12.10 13.51 20.73
CA LEU A 264 -11.36 14.76 20.54
C LEU A 264 -10.79 15.26 21.89
N ARG A 265 -11.60 15.28 22.95
CA ARG A 265 -11.12 15.59 24.31
C ARG A 265 -10.06 14.60 24.80
N GLY A 266 -10.22 13.32 24.49
CA GLY A 266 -9.22 12.28 24.80
C GLY A 266 -7.86 12.52 24.16
N HIS A 267 -7.81 13.29 23.06
CA HIS A 267 -6.58 13.72 22.38
C HIS A 267 -6.19 15.18 22.69
N GLY A 268 -6.83 15.82 23.67
CA GLY A 268 -6.50 17.18 24.13
C GLY A 268 -7.14 18.31 23.31
N PHE A 269 -8.17 18.02 22.52
CA PHE A 269 -8.97 19.03 21.83
C PHE A 269 -10.20 19.37 22.68
N ASP A 270 -10.11 20.45 23.46
CA ASP A 270 -11.11 20.85 24.46
C ASP A 270 -12.09 21.93 23.99
N GLU A 271 -12.00 22.37 22.74
CA GLU A 271 -12.86 23.41 22.21
C GLU A 271 -14.33 22.96 22.07
N GLU A 272 -15.25 23.92 22.24
CA GLU A 272 -16.68 23.66 22.06
C GLU A 272 -17.08 23.80 20.58
N PHE A 273 -17.80 22.81 20.07
CA PHE A 273 -18.37 22.79 18.73
C PHE A 273 -19.59 21.86 18.69
N GLN A 274 -20.39 21.94 17.62
CA GLN A 274 -21.49 21.02 17.36
C GLN A 274 -21.52 20.71 15.87
N PHE A 275 -21.56 19.42 15.50
CA PHE A 275 -21.80 19.06 14.11
C PHE A 275 -23.25 19.26 13.74
N LEU A 276 -23.47 19.61 12.48
CA LEU A 276 -24.80 19.77 11.92
C LEU A 276 -25.13 18.56 11.05
N GLU A 277 -26.37 18.10 11.18
CA GLU A 277 -26.88 16.97 10.40
C GLU A 277 -26.97 17.33 8.91
N ASP A 278 -27.37 18.57 8.60
CA ASP A 278 -27.28 19.11 7.24
C ASP A 278 -25.88 19.69 6.97
N LEU A 279 -25.13 19.01 6.11
CA LEU A 279 -23.78 19.44 5.69
C LEU A 279 -23.75 20.80 5.02
N ARG A 280 -24.84 21.24 4.39
CA ARG A 280 -24.89 22.54 3.70
C ARG A 280 -24.90 23.70 4.70
N GLN A 281 -25.19 23.42 5.96
CA GLN A 281 -25.24 24.41 7.04
C GLN A 281 -23.97 24.40 7.88
N GLN A 282 -23.13 23.37 7.76
CA GLN A 282 -21.90 23.23 8.50
C GLN A 282 -20.85 24.21 7.98
N ASP A 283 -20.26 24.99 8.89
CA ASP A 283 -19.20 25.90 8.52
C ASP A 283 -17.87 25.19 8.28
N ASP A 284 -16.99 25.83 7.52
CA ASP A 284 -15.69 25.27 7.15
C ASP A 284 -14.88 24.83 8.38
N ARG A 285 -14.94 25.58 9.48
CA ARG A 285 -14.19 25.26 10.70
C ARG A 285 -14.67 23.96 11.32
N VAL A 286 -15.98 23.80 11.47
CA VAL A 286 -16.61 22.60 12.02
C VAL A 286 -16.39 21.41 11.08
N THR A 287 -16.35 21.61 9.75
CA THR A 287 -15.92 20.58 8.80
C THR A 287 -14.48 20.14 9.04
N TRP A 288 -13.56 21.07 9.30
CA TRP A 288 -12.16 20.75 9.62
C TRP A 288 -12.00 20.05 10.98
N ILE A 289 -12.83 20.40 11.98
CA ILE A 289 -12.87 19.66 13.25
C ILE A 289 -13.38 18.22 13.04
N GLU A 290 -14.35 18.02 12.15
CA GLU A 290 -14.82 16.67 11.79
C GLU A 290 -13.73 15.87 11.05
N TYR A 291 -12.99 16.51 10.15
CA TYR A 291 -11.81 15.90 9.51
C TYR A 291 -10.72 15.54 10.54
N LEU A 292 -10.50 16.39 11.54
CA LEU A 292 -9.57 16.12 12.63
C LEU A 292 -10.01 14.90 13.45
N GLU A 293 -11.30 14.75 13.78
CA GLU A 293 -11.80 13.52 14.43
C GLU A 293 -11.53 12.29 13.57
N PHE A 294 -11.80 12.40 12.27
CA PHE A 294 -11.54 11.31 11.32
C PHE A 294 -10.09 10.86 11.40
N GLU A 295 -9.13 11.78 11.41
CA GLU A 295 -7.71 11.43 11.52
C GLU A 295 -7.32 10.89 12.92
N TYR A 296 -7.90 11.41 14.01
CA TYR A 296 -7.67 10.85 15.36
C TYR A 296 -8.19 9.43 15.51
N ARG A 297 -9.34 9.13 14.92
CA ARG A 297 -9.87 7.77 14.87
C ARG A 297 -8.92 6.81 14.14
N GLU A 298 -8.31 7.29 13.06
CA GLU A 298 -7.33 6.53 12.28
C GLU A 298 -6.05 6.27 13.10
N LEU A 299 -5.63 7.26 13.90
CA LEU A 299 -4.55 7.12 14.89
C LEU A 299 -4.90 6.09 15.97
N ASP A 300 -6.11 6.12 16.54
CA ASP A 300 -6.55 5.13 17.54
C ASP A 300 -6.46 3.71 16.99
N ARG A 301 -6.87 3.52 15.72
CA ARG A 301 -6.79 2.22 15.04
C ARG A 301 -5.34 1.76 14.88
N ARG A 302 -4.45 2.64 14.44
CA ARG A 302 -3.02 2.33 14.25
C ARG A 302 -2.33 2.06 15.58
N THR A 303 -2.64 2.83 16.61
CA THR A 303 -2.13 2.63 17.97
C THR A 303 -2.50 1.24 18.49
N LYS A 304 -3.76 0.81 18.30
CA LYS A 304 -4.20 -0.55 18.64
C LYS A 304 -3.45 -1.62 17.83
N ALA A 305 -3.20 -1.38 16.55
CA ALA A 305 -2.41 -2.29 15.72
C ALA A 305 -0.96 -2.40 16.21
N VAL A 306 -0.31 -1.28 16.52
CA VAL A 306 1.03 -1.23 17.09
C VAL A 306 1.09 -2.04 18.38
N GLN A 307 0.16 -1.83 19.31
CA GLN A 307 0.09 -2.61 20.56
C GLN A 307 -0.05 -4.11 20.31
N ARG A 308 -0.87 -4.53 19.33
CA ARG A 308 -1.03 -5.94 18.97
C ARG A 308 0.26 -6.54 18.40
N TYR A 309 0.88 -5.88 17.41
CA TYR A 309 2.08 -6.40 16.76
C TYR A 309 3.31 -6.30 17.65
N GLN A 310 3.38 -5.33 18.56
CA GLN A 310 4.41 -5.27 19.60
C GLN A 310 4.37 -6.53 20.48
N LYS A 311 3.18 -6.92 20.97
CA LYS A 311 3.04 -8.16 21.76
C LYS A 311 3.49 -9.40 20.99
N GLN A 312 3.20 -9.48 19.69
CA GLN A 312 3.61 -10.61 18.84
C GLN A 312 5.11 -10.63 18.57
N HIS A 313 5.69 -9.45 18.30
CA HIS A 313 7.13 -9.26 18.16
C HIS A 313 7.88 -9.65 19.44
N ASP A 314 7.44 -9.14 20.59
CA ASP A 314 8.08 -9.39 21.88
C ASP A 314 7.98 -10.86 22.28
N ALA A 315 6.85 -11.53 21.98
CA ALA A 315 6.70 -12.96 22.18
C ALA A 315 7.65 -13.78 21.29
N ALA A 316 7.75 -13.43 20.00
CA ALA A 316 8.69 -14.09 19.08
C ALA A 316 10.15 -13.87 19.52
N ARG A 317 10.50 -12.67 19.96
CA ARG A 317 11.83 -12.35 20.51
C ARG A 317 12.15 -13.18 21.75
N LYS A 318 11.20 -13.30 22.69
CA LYS A 318 11.36 -14.12 23.90
C LYS A 318 11.62 -15.58 23.58
N GLU A 319 10.97 -16.14 22.56
CA GLU A 319 11.24 -17.52 22.16
C GLU A 319 12.66 -17.69 21.60
N LEU A 320 13.14 -16.74 20.78
CA LEU A 320 14.52 -16.78 20.30
C LEU A 320 15.56 -16.66 21.42
N VAL A 321 15.27 -15.87 22.46
CA VAL A 321 16.12 -15.79 23.66
C VAL A 321 16.07 -17.11 24.44
N ARG A 322 14.89 -17.72 24.59
CA ARG A 322 14.72 -19.02 25.26
C ARG A 322 15.45 -20.15 24.56
N SER A 323 15.48 -20.11 23.22
CA SER A 323 16.23 -21.07 22.39
C SER A 323 17.73 -20.79 22.34
N GLY A 324 18.23 -19.74 23.01
CA GLY A 324 19.65 -19.38 23.04
C GLY A 324 20.20 -18.77 21.74
N ILE A 325 19.32 -18.52 20.75
CA ILE A 325 19.68 -17.91 19.45
C ILE A 325 20.05 -16.44 19.67
N LEU A 326 19.18 -15.71 20.40
CA LEU A 326 19.41 -14.33 20.79
C LEU A 326 19.91 -14.24 22.23
N ARG A 327 20.76 -13.25 22.50
CA ARG A 327 21.14 -12.88 23.87
C ARG A 327 20.07 -11.95 24.46
N ASP A 328 19.81 -12.12 25.75
CA ASP A 328 19.00 -11.15 26.48
C ASP A 328 19.71 -9.80 26.54
N GLY A 329 18.99 -8.71 26.27
CA GLY A 329 19.53 -7.36 26.23
C GLY A 329 20.43 -6.98 25.04
N GLY A 330 20.54 -7.81 23.99
CA GLY A 330 21.29 -7.47 22.77
C GLY A 330 20.70 -6.29 22.00
N THR A 331 21.55 -5.53 21.31
CA THR A 331 21.16 -4.41 20.44
C THR A 331 20.58 -4.90 19.10
N ASP A 332 19.80 -4.05 18.41
CA ASP A 332 19.19 -4.39 17.11
C ASP A 332 20.23 -4.83 16.05
N GLU A 333 21.44 -4.28 16.11
CA GLU A 333 22.55 -4.60 15.21
C GLU A 333 23.15 -5.99 15.53
N GLU A 334 23.35 -6.30 16.81
CA GLU A 334 23.80 -7.61 17.27
C GLU A 334 22.77 -8.71 16.97
N GLU A 335 21.49 -8.39 17.06
CA GLU A 335 20.41 -9.29 16.65
C GLU A 335 20.48 -9.58 15.15
N SER A 336 20.63 -8.54 14.33
CA SER A 336 20.66 -8.68 12.86
C SER A 336 21.82 -9.58 12.40
N LEU A 337 23.02 -9.36 12.95
CA LEU A 337 24.20 -10.18 12.67
C LEU A 337 24.03 -11.65 13.05
N ARG A 338 23.34 -11.94 14.16
CA ARG A 338 23.09 -13.32 14.61
C ARG A 338 22.05 -14.06 13.79
N LEU A 339 21.06 -13.33 13.27
CA LEU A 339 19.95 -13.89 12.48
C LEU A 339 20.32 -14.13 11.00
N GLU A 340 21.56 -13.81 10.61
CA GLU A 340 22.14 -14.03 9.27
C GLU A 340 23.22 -15.14 9.28
N GLY A 341 23.43 -15.82 10.41
CA GLY A 341 24.43 -16.88 10.56
C GLY A 341 24.12 -18.13 9.71
N PRO A 342 25.14 -18.80 9.15
CA PRO A 342 24.96 -19.92 8.21
C PRO A 342 24.59 -21.28 8.85
N TYR A 343 24.43 -21.36 10.17
CA TYR A 343 24.19 -22.62 10.88
C TYR A 343 22.99 -22.52 11.82
N HIS A 344 21.79 -22.68 11.26
CA HIS A 344 20.56 -22.86 12.01
C HIS A 344 19.92 -24.19 11.64
N ASN A 345 19.44 -24.95 12.63
CA ASN A 345 18.61 -26.13 12.36
C ASN A 345 17.20 -25.70 11.87
N GLU A 346 16.38 -26.64 11.40
CA GLU A 346 15.05 -26.32 10.84
C GLU A 346 14.12 -25.60 11.82
N VAL A 347 14.17 -25.98 13.10
CA VAL A 347 13.34 -25.38 14.17
C VAL A 347 13.79 -23.94 14.43
N GLU A 348 15.10 -23.69 14.51
CA GLU A 348 15.69 -22.35 14.63
C GLU A 348 15.36 -21.50 13.41
N THR A 349 15.44 -22.06 12.20
CA THR A 349 15.13 -21.36 10.95
C THR A 349 13.68 -20.90 10.91
N SER A 350 12.74 -21.74 11.34
CA SER A 350 11.32 -21.39 11.44
C SER A 350 11.06 -20.29 12.47
N ALA A 351 11.67 -20.40 13.65
CA ALA A 351 11.56 -19.39 14.71
C ALA A 351 12.15 -18.03 14.27
N ILE A 352 13.29 -18.05 13.57
CA ILE A 352 13.93 -16.86 12.99
C ILE A 352 13.05 -16.23 11.91
N ALA A 353 12.48 -17.03 11.00
CA ALA A 353 11.57 -16.53 9.97
C ALA A 353 10.31 -15.90 10.58
N GLN A 354 9.74 -16.53 11.61
CA GLN A 354 8.62 -15.98 12.35
C GLN A 354 8.99 -14.64 13.01
N TYR A 355 10.13 -14.56 13.70
CA TYR A 355 10.61 -13.31 14.29
C TYR A 355 10.80 -12.21 13.26
N LYS A 356 11.51 -12.49 12.14
CA LYS A 356 11.72 -11.53 11.05
C LYS A 356 10.38 -11.01 10.50
N ARG A 357 9.39 -11.89 10.31
CA ARG A 357 8.04 -11.51 9.88
C ARG A 357 7.35 -10.60 10.89
N GLN A 358 7.41 -10.92 12.19
CA GLN A 358 6.79 -10.10 13.24
C GLN A 358 7.50 -8.76 13.42
N LYS A 359 8.84 -8.73 13.36
CA LYS A 359 9.66 -7.50 13.40
C LYS A 359 9.29 -6.58 12.25
N ARG A 360 9.25 -7.11 11.02
CA ARG A 360 8.82 -6.35 9.83
C ARG A 360 7.41 -5.79 10.01
N LYS A 361 6.45 -6.62 10.43
CA LYS A 361 5.06 -6.16 10.64
C LYS A 361 4.94 -5.08 11.71
N TYR A 362 5.67 -5.24 12.83
CA TYR A 362 5.72 -4.25 13.89
C TYR A 362 6.31 -2.92 13.40
N GLN A 363 7.44 -2.95 12.68
CA GLN A 363 8.07 -1.76 12.12
C GLN A 363 7.17 -1.06 11.10
N GLU A 364 6.51 -1.81 10.22
CA GLU A 364 5.52 -1.28 9.27
C GLU A 364 4.41 -0.52 10.00
N VAL A 365 3.72 -1.15 10.95
CA VAL A 365 2.61 -0.49 11.66
C VAL A 365 3.08 0.67 12.54
N LYS A 366 4.31 0.62 13.06
CA LYS A 366 4.88 1.71 13.86
C LYS A 366 5.22 2.92 12.99
N ALA A 367 5.77 2.69 11.81
CA ALA A 367 5.96 3.74 10.81
C ALA A 367 4.62 4.34 10.39
N ASP A 368 3.58 3.51 10.19
CA ASP A 368 2.23 3.98 9.82
C ASP A 368 1.60 4.85 10.92
N GLU A 369 1.77 4.47 12.20
CA GLU A 369 1.35 5.29 13.34
C GLU A 369 2.07 6.64 13.36
N GLY A 370 3.39 6.65 13.12
CA GLY A 370 4.18 7.87 13.04
C GLY A 370 3.72 8.81 11.93
N ARG A 371 3.45 8.27 10.74
CA ARG A 371 2.90 9.03 9.60
C ARG A 371 1.54 9.63 9.94
N GLN A 372 0.66 8.85 10.55
CA GLN A 372 -0.66 9.32 10.99
C GLN A 372 -0.58 10.47 12.00
N ARG A 373 0.38 10.43 12.93
CA ARG A 373 0.62 11.54 13.86
C ARG A 373 1.03 12.81 13.13
N ALA A 374 1.88 12.71 12.12
CA ALA A 374 2.29 13.86 11.32
C ALA A 374 1.11 14.44 10.51
N VAL A 375 0.22 13.60 9.95
CA VAL A 375 -1.02 14.06 9.31
C VAL A 375 -1.91 14.82 10.30
N ILE A 376 -2.06 14.34 11.54
CA ILE A 376 -2.83 15.04 12.58
C ILE A 376 -2.19 16.39 12.94
N GLN A 377 -0.86 16.44 13.10
CA GLN A 377 -0.17 17.70 13.38
C GLN A 377 -0.39 18.72 12.27
N TRP A 378 -0.34 18.28 11.02
CA TRP A 378 -0.69 19.12 9.87
C TRP A 378 -2.17 19.57 9.95
N ALA A 379 -3.11 18.64 10.12
CA ALA A 379 -4.54 18.94 10.17
C ALA A 379 -4.90 19.92 11.31
N LEU A 380 -4.26 19.80 12.47
CA LEU A 380 -4.39 20.73 13.59
C LEU A 380 -3.99 22.16 13.20
N GLY A 381 -2.91 22.31 12.43
CA GLY A 381 -2.46 23.62 11.92
C GLY A 381 -3.42 24.23 10.89
N GLU A 382 -4.24 23.41 10.24
CA GLU A 382 -5.20 23.85 9.22
C GLU A 382 -6.58 24.22 9.79
N VAL A 383 -6.89 23.86 11.04
CA VAL A 383 -8.18 24.21 11.66
C VAL A 383 -8.31 25.73 11.73
N PRO A 384 -9.32 26.33 11.09
CA PRO A 384 -9.54 27.77 11.15
C PRO A 384 -9.69 28.24 12.61
N ALA A 385 -9.03 29.35 12.95
CA ALA A 385 -9.22 29.99 14.24
C ALA A 385 -10.71 30.28 14.48
N GLU A 386 -11.13 30.22 15.74
CA GLU A 386 -12.48 30.60 16.14
C GLU A 386 -12.67 32.07 15.75
N HIS A 387 -13.42 32.30 14.67
CA HIS A 387 -13.81 33.65 14.32
C HIS A 387 -14.77 34.07 15.43
N GLN A 388 -14.30 34.96 16.32
CA GLN A 388 -15.21 35.69 17.20
C GLN A 388 -16.36 36.17 16.32
N LYS A 389 -17.58 35.73 16.63
CA LYS A 389 -18.83 36.22 16.06
C LYS A 389 -18.99 37.71 16.37
N ALA A 390 -18.16 38.55 15.77
CA ALA A 390 -18.10 39.98 15.96
C ALA A 390 -18.06 40.62 14.57
N SER A 391 -19.24 40.76 13.94
CA SER A 391 -19.64 41.99 13.24
C SER A 391 -20.88 41.86 12.34
N PHE A 392 -21.45 40.68 12.11
CA PHE A 392 -22.67 40.60 11.28
C PHE A 392 -23.96 41.05 11.98
N SER A 393 -24.01 41.02 13.32
CA SER A 393 -25.16 41.54 14.08
C SER A 393 -25.14 43.08 14.27
N SER A 394 -23.96 43.71 14.27
CA SER A 394 -23.88 45.18 14.51
C SER A 394 -24.21 46.03 13.27
N LYS A 395 -24.09 45.47 12.06
CA LYS A 395 -24.48 46.16 10.82
C LYS A 395 -25.99 46.13 10.56
N LEU A 396 -26.71 45.11 11.00
CA LEU A 396 -28.18 45.07 10.87
C LEU A 396 -28.89 45.97 11.89
N ALA A 397 -28.34 46.13 13.10
CA ALA A 397 -28.87 47.04 14.12
C ALA A 397 -28.59 48.54 13.83
N ARG A 398 -27.54 48.86 13.05
CA ARG A 398 -27.25 50.25 12.66
C ARG A 398 -28.12 50.75 11.51
N ASN A 399 -28.56 49.86 10.61
CA ASN A 399 -29.40 50.24 9.47
C ASN A 399 -30.89 50.38 9.82
N THR A 400 -31.38 49.74 10.88
CA THR A 400 -32.76 49.91 11.36
C THR A 400 -32.96 51.22 12.13
N ARG A 401 -31.94 51.76 12.81
CA ARG A 401 -32.04 53.07 13.51
C ARG A 401 -31.94 54.29 12.60
N LYS A 402 -31.43 54.16 11.37
CA LYS A 402 -31.37 55.27 10.39
C LYS A 402 -32.63 55.42 9.54
N ARG A 403 -33.60 54.51 9.66
CA ARG A 403 -34.86 54.54 8.90
C ARG A 403 -36.09 54.99 9.71
N MET A 404 -35.89 55.41 10.96
CA MET A 404 -36.95 55.93 11.85
C MET A 404 -36.62 57.31 12.44
N ARG A 405 -35.88 58.15 11.72
CA ARG A 405 -35.75 59.58 12.04
C ARG A 405 -36.00 60.42 10.81
#